data_AF-A0A8J4WXF2-F1
#
_entry.id   AF-A0A8J4WXF2-F1
#
_cell.length_a   1.000
_cell.length_b   1.000
_cell.length_c   1.000
_cell.angle_alpha   90.00
_cell.angle_beta   90.00
_cell.angle_gamma   90.00
#
_symmetry.space_group_name_H-M   'P 1'
#
loop_
_entity.id
_entity.type
_entity.pdbx_description
1 polymer ?
#
loop_
_entity_poly.entity_id
_entity_poly.type
_entity_poly.pdbx_seq_one_letter_code
_entity_poly.pdbx_strand_id
1 'polypeptide(L)' 'WEENVFVYDLVNSRVPGIPRDIWIGLHDRRQEGTMEWTDGSPYMYSYWDGNQPDDGIHRISEDEDCVEIWYRQHS' A
#
# COMPACT_ATOMS: atom_id res chain seq x y z
N TRP A 1 -0.27 12.57 -1.51
CA TRP A 1 1.17 12.35 -1.71
C TRP A 1 1.95 12.88 -0.50
N GLU A 2 1.68 14.10 -0.05
CA GLU A 2 2.28 14.68 1.18
C GLU A 2 2.03 13.79 2.41
N GLU A 3 0.80 13.28 2.55
CA GLU A 3 0.44 12.35 3.61
C GLU A 3 1.25 11.03 3.57
N ASN A 4 1.42 10.44 2.37
CA ASN A 4 2.22 9.22 2.21
C ASN A 4 3.68 9.44 2.64
N VAL A 5 4.26 10.62 2.34
CA VAL A 5 5.61 10.99 2.78
C VAL A 5 5.66 11.13 4.30
N PHE A 6 4.69 11.82 4.90
CA PHE A 6 4.63 11.97 6.36
C PHE A 6 4.54 10.62 7.09
N VAL A 7 3.69 9.70 6.61
CA VAL A 7 3.55 8.36 7.19
C VAL A 7 4.87 7.59 7.07
N TYR A 8 5.50 7.61 5.89
CA TYR A 8 6.78 6.95 5.67
C TYR A 8 7.87 7.48 6.59
N ASP A 9 8.04 8.81 6.67
CA ASP A 9 9.05 9.45 7.51
C ASP A 9 8.80 9.16 8.99
N LEU A 10 7.54 9.20 9.44
CA LEU A 10 7.18 8.90 10.82
C LEU A 10 7.57 7.46 11.18
N VAL A 11 7.17 6.47 10.38
CA VAL A 11 7.48 5.06 10.65
C VAL A 11 8.99 4.83 10.69
N ASN A 12 9.73 5.34 9.71
CA ASN A 12 11.19 5.20 9.66
C ASN A 12 11.91 5.93 10.81
N SER A 13 11.36 7.05 11.30
CA SER A 13 11.92 7.76 12.47
C SER A 13 11.73 7.00 13.78
N ARG A 14 10.66 6.22 13.91
CA ARG A 14 10.29 5.51 15.15
C ARG A 14 10.83 4.10 15.20
N VAL A 15 10.97 3.45 14.05
CA VAL A 15 11.35 2.05 13.95
C VAL A 15 12.49 1.89 12.93
N PRO A 16 13.70 2.39 13.25
CA PRO A 16 14.83 2.30 12.35
C PRO A 16 15.24 0.84 12.11
N GLY A 17 15.42 0.46 10.84
CA GLY A 17 16.00 -0.84 10.45
C GLY A 17 15.01 -1.97 10.12
N ILE A 18 13.70 -1.71 10.11
CA ILE A 18 12.70 -2.68 9.58
C ILE A 18 12.55 -2.49 8.06
N PRO A 19 12.38 -3.58 7.27
CA PRO A 19 12.08 -3.51 5.83
C PRO A 19 10.84 -2.64 5.52
N ARG A 20 10.87 -2.03 4.33
CA ARG A 20 10.26 -0.73 3.97
C ARG A 20 8.77 -0.78 3.60
N ASP A 21 8.11 -1.85 4.01
CA ASP A 21 6.82 -2.29 3.53
C ASP A 21 5.79 -1.94 4.61
N ILE A 22 5.13 -0.79 4.43
CA ILE A 22 4.21 -0.24 5.43
C ILE A 22 2.78 -0.53 5.00
N TRP A 23 2.18 -1.58 5.56
CA TRP A 23 0.77 -1.88 5.36
C TRP A 23 -0.12 -0.70 5.76
N ILE A 24 -1.07 -0.39 4.89
CA ILE A 24 -2.10 0.62 5.13
C ILE A 24 -3.48 -0.05 5.11
N GLY A 25 -4.51 0.74 5.44
CA GLY A 25 -5.87 0.23 5.54
C GLY A 25 -6.60 0.01 4.21
N LEU A 26 -5.95 0.20 3.05
CA LEU A 26 -6.57 0.04 1.73
C LEU A 26 -6.52 -1.44 1.31
N HIS A 27 -7.60 -1.94 0.75
CA HIS A 27 -7.73 -3.33 0.30
C HIS A 27 -8.88 -3.51 -0.71
N ASP A 28 -8.96 -4.64 -1.39
CA ASP A 28 -10.09 -5.01 -2.27
C ASP A 28 -10.67 -6.41 -1.99
N ARG A 29 -10.33 -7.00 -0.84
CA ARG A 29 -10.88 -8.25 -0.25
C ARG A 29 -12.39 -8.51 -0.42
N ARG A 30 -13.20 -7.46 -0.55
CA ARG A 30 -14.67 -7.58 -0.71
C ARG A 30 -15.05 -7.88 -2.16
N GLN A 31 -14.34 -7.27 -3.11
CA GLN A 31 -14.57 -7.40 -4.53
C GLN A 31 -13.29 -6.98 -5.27
N GLU A 32 -12.67 -7.93 -5.96
CA GLU A 32 -11.48 -7.71 -6.79
C GLU A 32 -11.63 -6.48 -7.71
N GLY A 33 -10.60 -5.63 -7.73
CA GLY A 33 -10.58 -4.36 -8.45
C GLY A 33 -11.43 -3.25 -7.83
N THR A 34 -12.03 -3.46 -6.65
CA THR A 34 -12.81 -2.46 -5.90
C THR A 34 -12.16 -2.14 -4.57
N MET A 35 -11.38 -1.07 -4.55
CA MET A 35 -10.61 -0.62 -3.40
C MET A 35 -11.46 0.03 -2.31
N GLU A 36 -11.19 -0.32 -1.06
CA GLU A 36 -11.90 0.07 0.15
C GLU A 36 -10.94 0.34 1.31
N TRP A 37 -11.25 1.36 2.12
CA TRP A 37 -10.54 1.60 3.36
C TRP A 37 -11.21 0.89 4.54
N THR A 38 -10.41 0.23 5.37
CA THR A 38 -10.85 -0.43 6.61
C THR A 38 -11.60 0.49 7.59
N ASP A 39 -11.38 1.81 7.54
CA ASP A 39 -12.03 2.80 8.40
C ASP A 39 -13.34 3.35 7.83
N GLY A 40 -13.72 2.93 6.61
CA GLY A 40 -14.91 3.39 5.90
C GLY A 40 -14.76 4.75 5.21
N SER A 41 -13.56 5.35 5.21
CA SER A 41 -13.26 6.55 4.44
C SER A 41 -13.44 6.27 2.93
N PRO A 42 -13.94 7.24 2.14
CA PRO A 42 -14.12 7.03 0.71
C PRO A 42 -12.78 6.93 -0.02
N TYR A 43 -12.67 6.03 -0.99
CA TYR A 43 -11.51 5.91 -1.88
C TYR A 43 -11.50 7.04 -2.92
N MET A 44 -10.93 8.19 -2.54
CA MET A 44 -10.84 9.40 -3.39
C MET A 44 -9.43 9.69 -3.90
N TYR A 45 -8.43 8.97 -3.41
CA TYR A 45 -7.02 9.20 -3.72
C TYR A 45 -6.31 7.87 -3.94
N SER A 46 -5.46 7.84 -4.96
CA SER A 46 -4.59 6.71 -5.25
C SER A 46 -3.23 7.18 -5.74
N TYR A 47 -2.19 6.42 -5.39
CA TYR A 47 -0.81 6.68 -5.80
C TYR A 47 -0.06 5.36 -5.85
N TRP A 48 -0.34 4.63 -6.93
CA TRP A 48 0.25 3.34 -7.20
C TRP A 48 1.63 3.51 -7.81
N ASP A 49 2.55 2.61 -7.47
CA ASP A 49 3.81 2.52 -8.19
C ASP A 49 3.59 1.94 -9.61
N GLY A 50 4.59 2.05 -10.48
CA GLY A 50 4.49 1.56 -11.85
C GLY A 50 4.10 0.08 -11.90
N ASN A 51 3.05 -0.25 -12.66
CA ASN A 51 2.45 -1.58 -12.80
C ASN A 51 1.70 -2.09 -11.55
N GLN A 52 1.28 -1.20 -10.66
CA GLN A 52 0.40 -1.50 -9.53
C GLN A 52 -0.97 -0.80 -9.71
N PRO A 53 -2.05 -1.31 -9.09
CA PRO A 53 -2.11 -2.62 -8.43
C PRO A 53 -1.99 -3.74 -9.47
N ASP A 54 -1.23 -4.78 -9.14
CA ASP A 54 -1.32 -6.07 -9.81
C ASP A 54 -1.83 -7.10 -8.81
N ASP A 55 -2.31 -8.23 -9.32
CA ASP A 55 -2.81 -9.33 -8.49
C ASP A 55 -1.65 -10.25 -8.04
N GLY A 56 -0.42 -9.71 -8.00
CA GLY A 56 0.83 -10.46 -7.89
C GLY A 56 1.09 -11.40 -9.08
N ILE A 57 2.31 -11.39 -9.63
CA ILE A 57 2.75 -12.49 -10.53
C ILE A 57 3.18 -13.69 -9.66
N HIS A 58 2.24 -14.28 -8.91
CA HIS A 58 2.47 -15.51 -8.17
C HIS A 58 1.95 -16.71 -8.97
N ARG A 59 2.74 -17.79 -8.98
CA ARG A 59 2.43 -19.07 -9.67
C ARG A 59 1.18 -19.79 -9.13
N ILE A 60 0.53 -19.20 -8.13
CA ILE A 60 -0.61 -19.69 -7.40
C ILE A 60 -1.53 -18.47 -7.25
N SER A 61 -2.80 -18.62 -7.62
CA SER A 61 -3.85 -17.61 -7.51
C SER A 61 -4.20 -17.34 -6.05
N GLU A 62 -3.30 -16.67 -5.33
CA GLU A 62 -3.64 -16.05 -4.05
C GLU A 62 -3.74 -14.56 -4.35
N ASP A 63 -4.98 -14.07 -4.38
CA ASP A 63 -5.31 -12.69 -4.77
C ASP A 63 -4.58 -11.69 -3.83
N GLU A 64 -3.87 -10.70 -4.37
CA GLU A 64 -3.14 -9.70 -3.58
C GLU A 64 -4.08 -8.60 -3.06
N ASP A 65 -4.82 -8.90 -2.00
CA ASP A 65 -5.89 -8.00 -1.58
C ASP A 65 -5.45 -6.78 -0.73
N CYS A 66 -4.20 -6.74 -0.24
CA CYS A 66 -3.75 -5.76 0.76
C CYS A 66 -2.75 -4.77 0.18
N VAL A 67 -2.76 -3.54 0.67
CA VAL A 67 -1.94 -2.46 0.11
C VAL A 67 -0.88 -1.98 1.09
N GLU A 68 0.33 -1.78 0.58
CA GLU A 68 1.43 -1.17 1.31
C GLU A 68 1.91 0.13 0.67
N ILE A 69 2.46 1.02 1.51
CA ILE A 69 3.29 2.11 1.02
C ILE A 69 4.67 1.52 0.71
N TRP A 70 4.96 1.40 -0.58
CA TRP A 70 6.31 1.14 -1.05
C TRP A 70 7.01 2.44 -1.41
N TYR A 71 7.99 2.85 -0.60
CA TYR A 71 8.79 4.04 -0.89
C TYR A 71 10.17 3.64 -1.41
N ARG A 72 10.38 3.85 -2.71
CA ARG A 72 11.71 3.75 -3.32
C ARG A 72 12.55 4.93 -2.81
N GLN A 73 13.47 4.66 -1.88
CA GLN A 73 14.55 5.61 -1.62
C GLN A 73 15.27 5.86 -2.94
N HIS A 74 15.24 7.10 -3.43
CA HIS A 74 16.18 7.53 -4.45
C HIS A 74 17.59 7.27 -3.90
N SER A 75 18.33 6.39 -4.57
CA SER A 75 19.76 6.19 -4.36
C SER A 75 20.53 7.47 -4.60
#